data_AF-R6Z6L4-F1
#
_entry.id   AF-R6Z6L4-F1
#
_cell.length_a   1.000
_cell.length_b   1.000
_cell.length_c   1.000
_cell.angle_alpha   90.00
_cell.angle_beta   90.00
_cell.angle_gamma   90.00
#
_symmetry.space_group_name_H-M   'P 1'
#
loop_
_entity.id
_entity.type
_entity.pdbx_description
1 polymer ?
#
loop_
_entity_poly.entity_id
_entity_poly.type
_entity_poly.pdbx_seq_one_letter_code
_entity_poly.pdbx_strand_id
1 'polypeptide(L)'
;MGRTGYSSTENTNNIDKTHLHFGLQLIFDESQKEGNGEIWVNCYELMKFLSINRSEAAKKEGTKEWERIYGMKDPAVAEAEHSRNP
;
A
#
# COMPACT_ATOMS: atom_id res chain seq x y z
N MET A 1 -7.30 6.29 -4.08
CA MET A 1 -8.13 6.28 -2.86
C MET A 1 -9.56 6.57 -3.28
N GLY A 2 -10.57 5.89 -2.72
CA GLY A 2 -11.95 5.99 -3.20
C GLY A 2 -12.97 5.79 -2.09
N ARG A 3 -14.23 5.61 -2.49
CA ARG A 3 -15.35 5.20 -1.63
C ARG A 3 -15.98 3.92 -2.19
N THR A 4 -15.16 3.01 -2.70
CA THR A 4 -15.64 1.76 -3.32
C THR A 4 -15.94 0.71 -2.25
N GLY A 5 -16.97 -0.11 -2.47
CA GLY A 5 -17.40 -1.16 -1.53
C GLY A 5 -18.88 -1.02 -1.18
N TYR A 6 -19.55 -2.15 -0.88
CA TYR A 6 -20.98 -2.22 -0.52
C TYR A 6 -21.96 -1.69 -1.57
N SER A 7 -21.53 -1.47 -2.82
CA SER A 7 -22.36 -0.97 -3.91
C SER A 7 -21.84 -1.40 -5.27
N SER A 8 -22.76 -1.61 -6.23
CA SER A 8 -22.45 -1.88 -7.64
C SER A 8 -22.15 -0.62 -8.44
N THR A 9 -22.44 0.55 -7.88
CA THR A 9 -22.17 1.86 -8.50
C THR A 9 -21.02 2.54 -7.75
N GLU A 10 -20.16 3.24 -8.49
CA GLU A 10 -18.99 3.89 -7.92
C GLU A 10 -19.39 4.96 -6.89
N ASN A 11 -18.76 4.95 -5.72
CA ASN A 11 -18.92 5.96 -4.65
C ASN A 11 -20.33 6.07 -4.02
N THR A 12 -21.22 5.10 -4.20
CA THR A 12 -22.58 5.08 -3.62
C THR A 12 -22.69 4.12 -2.45
N ASN A 13 -22.08 4.44 -1.30
CA ASN A 13 -22.05 3.55 -0.13
C ASN A 13 -22.15 4.24 1.23
N ASN A 14 -22.87 5.37 1.31
CA ASN A 14 -23.08 6.17 2.53
C ASN A 14 -21.79 6.67 3.24
N ILE A 15 -20.63 6.61 2.60
CA ILE A 15 -19.37 7.11 3.17
C ILE A 15 -18.95 8.38 2.46
N ASP A 16 -19.15 9.55 3.05
CA ASP A 16 -18.93 10.82 2.33
C ASP A 16 -17.47 11.25 2.15
N LYS A 17 -16.55 10.61 2.88
CA LYS A 17 -15.13 10.92 2.84
C LYS A 17 -14.34 9.80 2.20
N THR A 18 -13.51 10.15 1.23
CA THR A 18 -12.50 9.25 0.66
C THR A 18 -11.55 8.79 1.77
N HIS A 19 -11.34 7.49 1.88
CA HIS A 19 -10.50 6.88 2.91
C HIS A 19 -9.81 5.62 2.36
N LEU A 20 -8.85 5.10 3.11
CA LEU A 20 -8.15 3.86 2.82
C LEU A 20 -8.44 2.87 3.95
N HIS A 21 -9.03 1.74 3.63
CA HIS A 21 -9.08 0.61 4.55
C HIS A 21 -7.79 -0.20 4.40
N PHE A 22 -7.09 -0.42 5.51
CA PHE A 22 -5.85 -1.17 5.57
C PHE A 22 -5.84 -1.98 6.86
N GLY A 23 -5.38 -3.22 6.79
CA GLY A 23 -5.18 -4.12 7.92
C GLY A 23 -3.87 -4.86 7.77
N LEU A 24 -3.36 -5.37 8.89
CA LEU A 24 -2.17 -6.22 8.95
C LEU A 24 -2.57 -7.53 9.62
N GLN A 25 -2.22 -8.66 8.99
CA GLN A 25 -2.36 -10.00 9.54
C GLN A 25 -0.96 -10.60 9.70
N LEU A 26 -0.74 -11.29 10.82
CA LEU A 26 0.46 -12.10 11.04
C LEU A 26 0.16 -13.55 10.68
N ILE A 27 0.97 -14.11 9.78
CA ILE A 27 0.87 -15.49 9.29
C ILE A 27 2.18 -16.18 9.65
N PHE A 28 2.12 -17.26 10.44
CA PHE A 28 3.31 -18.04 10.82
C PHE A 28 3.47 -19.28 9.95
N ASP A 29 2.37 -19.80 9.44
CA ASP A 29 2.31 -20.91 8.50
C ASP A 29 1.39 -20.55 7.33
N GLU A 30 1.77 -20.87 6.10
CA GLU A 30 1.05 -20.48 4.89
C GLU A 30 -0.41 -21.00 4.88
N SER A 31 -0.69 -22.14 5.51
CA SER A 31 -2.04 -22.67 5.64
C SER A 31 -3.01 -21.75 6.38
N GLN A 32 -2.51 -20.75 7.13
CA GLN A 32 -3.32 -19.80 7.90
C GLN A 32 -3.83 -18.61 7.08
N LYS A 33 -3.33 -18.40 5.86
CA LYS A 33 -3.62 -17.20 5.05
C LYS A 33 -5.11 -16.91 4.87
N GLU A 34 -5.90 -17.97 4.63
CA GLU A 34 -7.36 -17.88 4.43
C GLU A 34 -8.14 -18.45 5.64
N GLY A 35 -7.46 -18.68 6.76
CA GLY A 35 -8.06 -19.25 7.97
C GLY A 35 -8.69 -18.19 8.87
N ASN A 36 -9.59 -18.61 9.76
CA ASN A 36 -10.35 -17.72 10.66
C ASN A 36 -9.53 -17.22 11.88
N GLY A 37 -8.25 -17.57 11.96
CA GLY A 37 -7.36 -17.26 13.10
C GLY A 37 -6.69 -15.89 12.97
N GLU A 38 -7.43 -14.86 12.59
CA GLU A 38 -6.89 -13.53 12.35
C GLU A 38 -6.45 -12.86 13.65
N ILE A 39 -5.16 -12.45 13.71
CA ILE A 39 -4.65 -11.60 14.77
C ILE A 39 -4.61 -10.16 14.26
N TRP A 40 -5.52 -9.34 14.79
CA TRP A 40 -5.64 -7.93 14.42
C TRP A 40 -4.65 -7.06 15.20
N VAL A 41 -3.80 -6.32 14.49
CA VAL A 41 -2.80 -5.43 15.09
C VAL A 41 -3.23 -3.97 14.91
N ASN A 42 -3.09 -3.17 15.98
CA ASN A 42 -3.29 -1.72 15.87
C ASN A 42 -2.18 -1.10 14.99
N CYS A 43 -2.57 -0.62 13.82
CA CYS A 43 -1.65 -0.08 12.83
C CYS A 43 -1.29 1.41 13.06
N TYR A 44 -1.83 2.08 14.07
CA TYR A 44 -1.71 3.55 14.19
C TYR A 44 -0.26 4.03 14.36
N GLU A 45 0.50 3.43 15.27
CA GLU A 45 1.92 3.81 15.47
C GLU A 45 2.79 3.41 14.29
N LEU A 46 2.48 2.30 13.63
CA LEU A 46 3.13 1.90 12.37
C LEU A 46 2.87 2.93 11.26
N MET A 47 1.65 3.46 11.16
CA MET A 47 1.31 4.51 10.20
C MET A 47 2.03 5.82 10.48
N LYS A 48 2.22 6.21 11.75
CA LYS A 48 3.05 7.36 12.09
C LYS A 48 4.50 7.16 11.64
N PHE A 49 5.08 5.99 11.93
CA PHE A 49 6.43 5.65 11.49
C PHE A 49 6.57 5.59 9.96
N LEU A 50 5.58 5.03 9.25
CA LEU A 50 5.63 5.00 7.78
C LEU A 50 5.40 6.37 7.15
N SER A 51 4.71 7.28 7.85
CA SER A 51 4.41 8.62 7.32
C SER A 51 5.67 9.44 7.05
N ILE A 52 6.73 9.26 7.84
CA ILE A 52 8.03 9.93 7.63
C ILE A 52 8.82 9.36 6.45
N ASN A 53 8.44 8.18 5.94
CA ASN A 53 9.06 7.49 4.81
C ASN A 53 8.15 7.50 3.56
N ARG A 54 7.18 8.42 3.50
CA ARG A 54 6.22 8.47 2.40
C ARG A 54 6.91 8.87 1.10
N SER A 55 6.72 8.07 0.05
CA SER A 55 7.19 8.44 -1.29
C SER A 55 6.39 9.63 -1.84
N GLU A 56 7.10 10.55 -2.47
CA GLU A 56 6.49 11.63 -3.24
C GLU A 56 5.81 11.07 -4.50
N ALA A 57 4.63 11.60 -4.82
CA ALA A 57 3.84 11.16 -5.97
C ALA A 57 3.24 12.36 -6.69
N ALA A 58 3.18 12.28 -8.01
CA ALA A 58 2.57 13.28 -8.89
C ALA A 58 1.33 12.69 -9.56
N LYS A 59 0.33 13.54 -9.82
CA LYS A 59 -0.85 13.16 -10.59
C LYS A 59 -0.47 13.11 -12.07
N LYS A 60 -0.90 12.07 -12.76
CA LYS A 60 -0.79 12.02 -14.21
C LYS A 60 -1.92 12.85 -14.83
N GLU A 61 -1.55 13.95 -15.47
CA GLU A 61 -2.52 14.89 -16.04
C GLU A 61 -3.44 14.22 -17.07
N GLY A 62 -4.71 14.60 -17.05
CA GLY A 62 -5.75 13.98 -17.88
C GLY A 62 -6.22 12.59 -17.43
N THR A 63 -5.68 12.03 -16.34
CA THR A 63 -6.11 10.71 -15.81
C THR A 63 -6.54 10.76 -14.34
N LYS A 64 -7.06 9.64 -13.83
CA LYS A 64 -7.33 9.42 -12.39
C LYS A 64 -6.16 8.76 -11.65
N GLU A 65 -4.98 8.70 -12.27
CA GLU A 65 -3.82 7.96 -11.77
C GLU A 65 -2.78 8.87 -11.11
N TRP A 66 -2.01 8.28 -10.20
CA TRP A 66 -0.89 8.91 -9.51
C TRP A 66 0.34 8.01 -9.63
N GLU A 67 1.49 8.59 -9.90
CA GLU A 67 2.76 7.88 -10.06
C GLU A 67 3.80 8.40 -9.07
N ARG A 68 4.72 7.52 -8.66
CA ARG A 68 5.83 7.93 -7.80
C ARG A 68 6.78 8.81 -8.61
N ILE A 69 7.24 9.89 -8.00
CA ILE A 69 8.24 10.77 -8.64
C ILE A 69 9.60 10.06 -8.72
N TYR A 70 9.90 9.22 -7.73
CA TYR A 70 11.12 8.42 -7.67
C TYR A 70 10.79 6.93 -7.76
N GLY A 71 11.54 6.20 -8.58
CA GLY A 71 11.46 4.74 -8.66
C GLY A 71 11.88 4.07 -7.35
N MET A 72 11.46 2.81 -7.16
CA MET A 72 11.98 2.01 -6.05
C MET A 72 13.45 1.70 -6.30
N LYS A 73 14.29 1.93 -5.29
CA LYS A 73 15.68 1.49 -5.30
C LYS A 73 15.73 0.13 -4.64
N ASP A 74 16.09 -0.89 -5.41
CA ASP A 74 16.41 -2.20 -4.88
C ASP A 74 17.94 -2.28 -4.70
N PRO A 75 18.43 -2.36 -3.46
CA PRO A 75 19.86 -2.48 -3.19
C PRO A 75 20.49 -3.69 -3.89
N ALA A 76 19.76 -4.81 -4.00
CA ALA A 76 20.27 -6.01 -4.64
C ALA A 76 20.48 -5.80 -6.15
N VAL A 77 19.66 -4.98 -6.80
CA VAL A 77 19.84 -4.61 -8.21
C VAL A 77 21.07 -3.72 -8.37
N ALA A 78 21.25 -2.71 -7.50
CA ALA A 78 22.42 -1.83 -7.55
C ALA A 78 23.73 -2.59 -7.31
N GLU A 79 23.75 -3.55 -6.37
CA GLU A 79 24.90 -4.43 -6.12
C GLU A 79 25.18 -5.36 -7.30
N ALA A 80 24.14 -5.90 -7.93
CA ALA A 80 24.27 -6.71 -9.15
C ALA A 80 24.81 -5.91 -10.34
N GLU A 81 24.44 -4.64 -10.49
CA GLU A 81 24.97 -3.75 -11.53
C GLU A 81 26.42 -3.36 -11.27
N HIS A 82 26.77 -3.01 -10.02
CA HIS A 82 28.15 -2.68 -9.64
C HIS A 82 29.10 -3.87 -9.78
N SER A 83 28.68 -5.08 -9.39
CA SER A 83 29.48 -6.30 -9.58
C SER A 83 29.67 -6.69 -11.05
N ARG A 84 28.76 -6.27 -11.95
CA ARG A 84 28.88 -6.48 -13.40
C ARG A 84 29.75 -5.43 -14.09
N ASN A 85 29.93 -4.27 -13.48
CA ASN A 85 30.79 -3.17 -13.96
C ASN A 85 31.56 -2.57 -12.75
N PRO A 86 32.63 -3.25 -12.28
CA PRO A 86 33.43 -2.80 -11.15
C PRO A 86 34.16 -1.48 -11.40
#